data_AF-A0A961ZEJ4-F1
#
_entry.id   AF-A0A961ZEJ4-F1
#
_cell.length_a   1.000
_cell.length_b   1.000
_cell.length_c   1.000
_cell.angle_alpha   90.00
_cell.angle_beta   90.00
_cell.angle_gamma   90.00
#
_symmetry.space_group_name_H-M   'P 1'
#
loop_
_entity.id
_entity.type
_entity.pdbx_description
1 polymer ?
#
loop_
_entity_poly.entity_id
_entity_poly.type
_entity_poly.pdbx_seq_one_letter_code
_entity_poly.pdbx_strand_id
1 'polypeptide(L)'
;MSDTFFDKPILNSPYDYPDRHWELDEEGQPTNRIIETRRRSDLITPVPKAKKQRRGKGQRELVFDHGTGLSSEEQEYNPTPIINEIRTHVGQWRNLPPDQWLVTPETARLLQHWRHHQFHGVRPFFCQIEAVETAIWLTEVAPKLGARGAKFREHLKGANAEANPELLRLALKLATGAGKTTVMAMLIAWQTVNAARHPQSRQYSRGFLIVAPGITIRDRLRVLQPNDPDSYYRQREIVPADMLTDIDRAKIVITN
;
A
#
# COMPACT_ATOMS: atom_id res chain seq x y z
N MET A 1 29.35 2.85 -24.82
CA MET A 1 29.15 2.48 -23.41
C MET A 1 27.97 1.54 -23.39
N SER A 2 28.12 0.34 -22.83
CA SER A 2 27.02 -0.63 -22.76
C SER A 2 25.91 -0.06 -21.89
N ASP A 3 24.70 -0.02 -22.44
CA ASP A 3 23.54 0.61 -21.83
C ASP A 3 22.95 -0.30 -20.73
N THR A 4 23.66 -0.38 -19.61
CA THR A 4 23.44 -1.34 -18.50
C THR A 4 22.04 -1.29 -17.91
N PHE A 5 21.38 -0.12 -17.96
CA PHE A 5 20.00 0.04 -17.53
C PHE A 5 19.03 -0.82 -18.36
N PHE A 6 19.18 -0.84 -19.69
CA PHE A 6 18.26 -1.56 -20.57
C PHE A 6 18.45 -3.07 -20.47
N ASP A 7 19.68 -3.52 -20.19
CA ASP A 7 19.98 -4.92 -19.96
C ASP A 7 19.45 -5.43 -18.60
N LYS A 8 19.50 -4.58 -17.56
CA LYS A 8 19.08 -4.93 -16.19
C LYS A 8 18.29 -3.81 -15.50
N PRO A 9 17.05 -3.53 -15.94
CA PRO A 9 16.28 -2.42 -15.40
C PRO A 9 15.80 -2.66 -13.96
N ILE A 10 15.65 -3.92 -13.56
CA ILE A 10 15.16 -4.31 -12.22
C ILE A 10 16.35 -4.67 -11.32
N LEU A 11 16.56 -3.86 -10.27
CA LEU A 11 17.67 -4.02 -9.32
C LEU A 11 17.29 -4.77 -8.03
N ASN A 12 16.01 -4.75 -7.66
CA ASN A 12 15.55 -5.24 -6.36
C ASN A 12 14.71 -6.51 -6.53
N SER A 13 14.83 -7.39 -5.54
CA SER A 13 13.90 -8.51 -5.36
C SER A 13 12.50 -7.96 -5.02
N PRO A 14 11.41 -8.58 -5.53
CA PRO A 14 10.05 -8.18 -5.17
C PRO A 14 9.67 -8.54 -3.73
N TYR A 15 10.50 -9.35 -3.05
CA TYR A 15 10.24 -9.86 -1.71
C TYR A 15 11.01 -9.12 -0.62
N ASP A 16 12.12 -8.47 -0.99
CA ASP A 16 13.03 -7.83 -0.04
C ASP A 16 12.82 -6.30 -0.04
N TYR A 17 13.36 -5.63 0.98
CA TYR A 17 13.31 -4.17 1.05
C TYR A 17 14.03 -3.57 -0.18
N PRO A 18 13.42 -2.61 -0.90
CA PRO A 18 14.04 -2.00 -2.07
C PRO A 18 15.11 -1.00 -1.63
N ASP A 19 16.36 -1.44 -1.62
CA ASP A 19 17.52 -0.69 -1.14
C ASP A 19 18.28 0.02 -2.26
N ARG A 20 17.97 -0.25 -3.53
CA ARG A 20 18.67 0.34 -4.68
C ARG A 20 17.73 0.92 -5.71
N HIS A 21 18.19 1.94 -6.44
CA HIS A 21 17.51 2.41 -7.64
C HIS A 21 18.46 3.02 -8.66
N TRP A 22 18.05 3.02 -9.92
CA TRP A 22 18.72 3.81 -10.96
C TRP A 22 18.46 5.30 -10.74
N GLU A 23 19.54 6.08 -10.75
CA GLU A 23 19.48 7.55 -10.79
C GLU A 23 18.84 7.98 -12.11
N LEU A 24 17.95 8.97 -12.02
CA LEU A 24 17.32 9.60 -13.17
C LEU A 24 17.82 11.04 -13.23
N ASP A 25 18.07 11.54 -14.44
CA ASP A 25 18.37 12.96 -14.66
C ASP A 25 17.11 13.84 -14.52
N GLU A 26 17.28 15.16 -14.68
CA GLU A 26 16.19 16.14 -14.63
C GLU A 26 15.10 15.90 -15.68
N GLU A 27 15.40 15.11 -16.71
CA GLU A 27 14.49 14.75 -17.80
C GLU A 27 13.87 13.36 -17.59
N GLY A 28 14.13 12.72 -16.44
CA GLY A 28 13.63 11.41 -16.07
C GLY A 28 14.32 10.25 -16.78
N GLN A 29 15.45 10.48 -17.46
CA GLN A 29 16.22 9.43 -18.15
C GLN A 29 17.24 8.78 -17.21
N PRO A 30 17.45 7.45 -17.33
CA PRO A 30 18.40 6.73 -16.49
C PRO A 30 19.85 7.11 -16.82
N THR A 31 20.61 7.52 -15.80
CA THR A 31 22.02 7.93 -15.96
C THR A 31 23.00 6.76 -15.96
N ASN A 32 22.50 5.51 -15.94
CA ASN A 32 23.28 4.28 -15.71
C ASN A 32 24.06 4.26 -14.36
N ARG A 33 23.71 5.14 -13.41
CA ARG A 33 24.25 5.12 -12.05
C ARG A 33 23.27 4.47 -11.08
N ILE A 34 23.77 3.59 -10.22
CA ILE A 34 23.00 2.97 -9.14
C ILE A 34 23.18 3.80 -7.86
N ILE A 35 22.07 4.10 -7.20
CA ILE A 35 22.03 4.71 -5.87
C ILE A 35 21.61 3.64 -4.87
N GLU A 36 22.44 3.44 -3.83
CA GLU A 36 22.26 2.48 -2.73
C GLU A 36 21.28 2.99 -1.65
N THR A 37 20.14 3.52 -2.10
CA THR A 37 19.02 3.84 -1.21
C THR A 37 17.68 3.53 -1.88
N ARG A 38 16.62 3.43 -1.07
CA ARG A 38 15.25 3.36 -1.59
C ARG A 38 14.91 4.63 -2.36
N ARG A 39 14.38 4.48 -3.57
CA ARG A 39 13.83 5.61 -4.35
C ARG A 39 12.73 6.32 -3.55
N ARG A 40 12.88 7.64 -3.36
CA ARG A 40 11.84 8.47 -2.75
C ARG A 40 10.56 8.43 -3.61
N SER A 41 9.41 8.54 -2.95
CA SER A 41 8.18 8.86 -3.70
C SER A 41 8.38 10.22 -4.35
N ASP A 42 8.02 10.36 -5.61
CA ASP A 42 7.98 11.64 -6.31
C ASP A 42 7.01 11.54 -7.51
N LEU A 43 6.44 12.69 -7.91
CA LEU A 43 5.58 12.81 -9.08
C LEU A 43 6.46 13.10 -10.30
N ILE A 44 7.03 12.05 -10.88
CA ILE A 44 7.79 12.17 -12.12
C ILE A 44 6.80 12.08 -13.26
N THR A 45 6.54 13.18 -13.98
CA THR A 45 5.74 13.16 -15.20
C THR A 45 6.61 12.63 -16.33
N PRO A 46 6.41 11.39 -16.81
CA PRO A 46 7.16 10.87 -17.93
C PRO A 46 6.45 11.36 -19.19
N VAL A 47 6.64 12.63 -19.56
CA VAL A 47 6.28 13.07 -20.91
C VAL A 47 7.50 12.84 -21.79
N PRO A 48 7.48 11.88 -22.72
CA PRO A 48 8.49 11.84 -23.76
C PRO A 48 8.41 13.17 -24.51
N LYS A 49 9.45 14.00 -24.43
CA LYS A 49 9.49 15.25 -25.21
C LYS A 49 9.30 14.86 -26.68
N ALA A 50 8.25 15.37 -27.31
CA ALA A 50 8.03 15.20 -28.74
C ALA A 50 9.30 15.59 -29.48
N LYS A 51 9.78 14.75 -30.40
CA LYS A 51 10.97 15.03 -31.21
C LYS A 51 10.87 16.43 -31.81
N LYS A 52 11.79 17.32 -31.40
CA LYS A 52 12.01 18.71 -31.84
C LYS A 52 11.05 19.17 -32.95
N GLN A 53 9.92 19.78 -32.59
CA GLN A 53 9.30 20.76 -33.48
C GLN A 53 9.99 22.11 -33.27
N ARG A 54 10.31 22.78 -34.39
CA ARG A 54 10.89 24.14 -34.40
C ARG A 54 10.01 25.07 -33.56
N ARG A 55 10.48 25.47 -32.38
CA ARG A 55 9.80 26.45 -31.50
C ARG A 55 9.77 27.81 -32.19
N GLY A 56 8.58 28.23 -32.65
CA GLY A 56 8.27 29.65 -32.86
C GLY A 56 8.16 30.35 -31.50
N LYS A 57 8.75 31.55 -31.38
CA LYS A 57 8.71 32.36 -30.15
C LYS A 57 7.25 32.63 -29.74
N GLY A 58 6.86 32.20 -28.54
CA GLY A 58 5.71 32.80 -27.83
C GLY A 58 4.64 31.86 -27.26
N GLN A 59 4.69 30.54 -27.46
CA GLN A 59 3.67 29.66 -26.90
C GLN A 59 4.13 29.05 -25.57
N ARG A 60 3.47 29.45 -24.47
CA ARG A 60 3.58 28.76 -23.17
C ARG A 60 3.19 27.29 -23.35
N GLU A 61 3.94 26.42 -22.70
CA GLU A 61 3.72 24.98 -22.69
C GLU A 61 2.38 24.70 -22.00
N LEU A 62 1.36 24.33 -22.77
CA LEU A 62 0.07 23.90 -22.25
C LEU A 62 0.28 22.52 -21.61
N VAL A 63 0.25 22.47 -20.28
CA VAL A 63 0.17 21.22 -19.53
C VAL A 63 -1.19 20.60 -19.82
N PHE A 64 -1.20 19.63 -20.73
CA PHE A 64 -2.39 18.82 -20.98
C PHE A 64 -2.54 17.80 -19.86
N ASP A 65 -3.29 18.20 -18.83
CA ASP A 65 -3.79 17.30 -17.80
C ASP A 65 -5.11 16.66 -18.27
N HIS A 66 -5.13 15.33 -18.35
CA HIS A 66 -6.32 14.54 -18.63
C HIS A 66 -7.06 14.26 -17.32
N GLY A 67 -7.72 15.29 -16.77
CA GLY A 67 -8.57 15.12 -15.60
C GLY A 67 -8.99 16.42 -14.94
N THR A 68 -10.00 17.09 -15.53
CA THR A 68 -10.69 18.27 -14.98
C THR A 68 -9.81 19.51 -14.76
N GLY A 69 -9.82 20.41 -15.75
CA GLY A 69 -9.09 21.68 -15.76
C GLY A 69 -9.59 22.73 -14.76
N LEU A 70 -9.35 22.50 -13.46
CA LEU A 70 -9.50 23.48 -12.38
C LEU A 70 -8.48 23.16 -11.26
N SER A 71 -7.20 23.47 -11.46
CA SER A 71 -6.27 23.63 -10.34
C SER A 71 -5.26 24.74 -10.63
N SER A 72 -5.28 25.81 -9.82
CA SER A 72 -4.20 26.83 -9.79
C SER A 72 -2.90 26.21 -9.25
N GLU A 73 -1.76 26.91 -9.41
CA GLU A 73 -0.46 26.49 -8.82
C GLU A 73 -0.52 26.32 -7.28
N GLU A 74 -1.51 26.93 -6.61
CA GLU A 74 -1.76 26.77 -5.17
C GLU A 74 -2.55 25.48 -4.83
N GLN A 75 -3.17 24.82 -5.81
CA GLN A 75 -4.00 23.62 -5.64
C GLN A 75 -3.28 22.32 -5.98
N GLU A 76 -1.96 22.33 -6.13
CA GLU A 76 -1.21 21.10 -6.34
C GLU A 76 -1.15 20.31 -5.03
N TYR A 77 -2.13 19.41 -4.83
CA TYR A 77 -2.05 18.40 -3.77
C TYR A 77 -0.87 17.48 -4.08
N ASN A 78 0.30 17.81 -3.52
CA ASN A 78 1.48 16.98 -3.61
C ASN A 78 1.56 16.08 -2.36
N PRO A 79 1.09 14.82 -2.39
CA PRO A 79 1.14 13.92 -1.24
C PRO A 79 2.56 13.40 -0.96
N THR A 80 3.54 13.72 -1.82
CA THR A 80 4.89 13.19 -1.75
C THR A 80 5.59 13.40 -0.39
N PRO A 81 5.52 14.59 0.24
CA PRO A 81 6.19 14.81 1.52
C PRO A 81 5.64 13.89 2.62
N ILE A 82 4.31 13.81 2.77
CA ILE A 82 3.70 12.96 3.80
C ILE A 82 3.92 11.47 3.53
N ILE A 83 3.91 11.04 2.27
CA ILE A 83 4.20 9.64 1.90
C ILE A 83 5.63 9.25 2.34
N ASN A 84 6.62 10.09 2.03
CA ASN A 84 8.01 9.81 2.40
C ASN A 84 8.21 9.82 3.92
N GLU A 85 7.51 10.70 4.63
CA GLU A 85 7.53 10.75 6.10
C GLU A 85 6.91 9.48 6.72
N ILE A 86 5.74 9.05 6.25
CA ILE A 86 5.11 7.79 6.70
C ILE A 86 6.02 6.60 6.41
N ARG A 87 6.61 6.51 5.20
CA ARG A 87 7.56 5.43 4.86
C ARG A 87 8.75 5.39 5.81
N THR A 88 9.25 6.55 6.22
CA THR A 88 10.34 6.65 7.19
C THR A 88 9.91 6.10 8.56
N HIS A 89 8.74 6.51 9.06
CA HIS A 89 8.22 6.02 10.34
C HIS A 89 7.89 4.52 10.33
N VAL A 90 7.24 4.03 9.29
CA VAL A 90 6.93 2.60 9.13
C VAL A 90 8.24 1.80 9.01
N GLY A 91 9.24 2.31 8.29
CA GLY A 91 10.56 1.71 8.20
C GLY A 91 11.27 1.62 9.57
N GLN A 92 11.26 2.71 10.34
CA GLN A 92 11.81 2.72 11.70
C GLN A 92 11.06 1.74 12.62
N TRP A 93 9.72 1.75 12.58
CA TRP A 93 8.87 0.87 13.37
C TRP A 93 9.10 -0.61 13.03
N ARG A 94 9.30 -0.95 11.75
CA ARG A 94 9.59 -2.32 11.30
C ARG A 94 10.87 -2.87 11.93
N ASN A 95 11.86 -2.02 12.19
CA ASN A 95 13.15 -2.40 12.76
C ASN A 95 13.15 -2.47 14.30
N LEU A 96 12.05 -2.07 14.96
CA LEU A 96 11.92 -2.21 16.41
C LEU A 96 11.74 -3.68 16.80
N PRO A 97 12.15 -4.07 18.02
CA PRO A 97 11.87 -5.40 18.52
C PRO A 97 10.35 -5.60 18.76
N PRO A 98 9.83 -6.84 18.70
CA PRO A 98 8.39 -7.10 18.71
C PRO A 98 7.62 -6.56 19.92
N ASP A 99 8.26 -6.49 21.09
CA ASP A 99 7.72 -5.92 22.33
C ASP A 99 7.41 -4.42 22.21
N GLN A 100 8.06 -3.72 21.28
CA GLN A 100 7.93 -2.28 21.06
C GLN A 100 7.05 -1.92 19.86
N TRP A 101 6.40 -2.90 19.22
CA TRP A 101 5.56 -2.62 18.05
C TRP A 101 4.28 -1.85 18.39
N LEU A 102 3.86 -1.81 19.67
CA LEU A 102 2.66 -1.12 20.13
C LEU A 102 1.38 -1.56 19.39
N VAL A 103 1.31 -2.82 18.99
CA VAL A 103 0.15 -3.46 18.36
C VAL A 103 -0.47 -4.51 19.30
N THR A 104 -1.64 -5.04 18.95
CA THR A 104 -2.21 -6.18 19.68
C THR A 104 -1.34 -7.45 19.54
N PRO A 105 -1.43 -8.42 20.47
CA PRO A 105 -0.74 -9.69 20.34
C PRO A 105 -1.03 -10.42 19.03
N GLU A 106 -2.28 -10.35 18.56
CA GLU A 106 -2.75 -10.93 17.30
C GLU A 106 -2.08 -10.27 16.10
N THR A 107 -2.06 -8.94 16.07
CA THR A 107 -1.39 -8.18 15.02
C THR A 107 0.11 -8.46 15.03
N ALA A 108 0.75 -8.53 16.20
CA ALA A 108 2.16 -8.91 16.30
C ALA A 108 2.42 -10.30 15.73
N ARG A 109 1.55 -11.28 16.02
CA ARG A 109 1.67 -12.63 15.48
C ARG A 109 1.52 -12.67 13.96
N LEU A 110 0.56 -11.93 13.40
CA LEU A 110 0.38 -11.80 11.95
C LEU A 110 1.59 -11.12 11.29
N LEU A 111 2.13 -10.07 11.88
CA LEU A 111 3.33 -9.39 11.38
C LEU A 111 4.55 -10.31 11.39
N GLN A 112 4.76 -11.08 12.47
CA GLN A 112 5.83 -12.08 12.52
C GLN A 112 5.67 -13.12 11.41
N HIS A 113 4.45 -13.59 11.20
CA HIS A 113 4.12 -14.53 10.13
C HIS A 113 4.47 -13.94 8.76
N TRP A 114 3.99 -12.75 8.42
CA TRP A 114 4.25 -12.15 7.11
C TRP A 114 5.71 -11.79 6.86
N ARG A 115 6.45 -11.40 7.91
CA ARG A 115 7.86 -10.97 7.80
C ARG A 115 8.86 -12.13 7.79
N HIS A 116 8.58 -13.21 8.51
CA HIS A 116 9.61 -14.22 8.82
C HIS A 116 9.17 -15.67 8.57
N HIS A 117 7.90 -15.93 8.27
CA HIS A 117 7.45 -17.29 8.00
C HIS A 117 8.13 -17.86 6.75
N GLN A 118 8.49 -19.14 6.81
CA GLN A 118 8.98 -19.89 5.67
C GLN A 118 7.79 -20.44 4.90
N PHE A 119 7.29 -19.65 3.95
CA PHE A 119 6.20 -20.05 3.07
C PHE A 119 6.62 -21.21 2.18
N HIS A 120 5.78 -22.23 2.06
CA HIS A 120 5.97 -23.33 1.14
C HIS A 120 5.54 -22.97 -0.28
N GLY A 121 4.58 -22.05 -0.41
CA GLY A 121 4.05 -21.57 -1.68
C GLY A 121 4.35 -20.10 -1.98
N VAL A 122 3.33 -19.41 -2.50
CA VAL A 122 3.44 -18.00 -2.87
C VAL A 122 3.51 -17.15 -1.61
N ARG A 123 4.70 -16.63 -1.30
CA ARG A 123 4.89 -15.66 -0.22
C ARG A 123 4.48 -14.23 -0.63
N PRO A 124 4.06 -13.39 0.33
CA PRO A 124 3.74 -11.99 0.05
C PRO A 124 4.93 -11.20 -0.49
N PHE A 125 4.68 -10.29 -1.43
CA PHE A 125 5.69 -9.31 -1.87
C PHE A 125 5.93 -8.26 -0.79
N PHE A 126 7.12 -7.65 -0.79
CA PHE A 126 7.45 -6.57 0.14
C PHE A 126 6.41 -5.43 0.07
N CYS A 127 5.99 -5.05 -1.13
CA CYS A 127 5.00 -3.98 -1.31
C CYS A 127 3.61 -4.34 -0.75
N GLN A 128 3.25 -5.62 -0.70
CA GLN A 128 2.00 -6.09 -0.10
C GLN A 128 2.09 -6.00 1.43
N ILE A 129 3.21 -6.47 1.99
CA ILE A 129 3.50 -6.38 3.43
C ILE A 129 3.51 -4.91 3.86
N GLU A 130 4.25 -4.05 3.15
CA GLU A 130 4.34 -2.63 3.47
C GLU A 130 2.97 -1.92 3.40
N ALA A 131 2.12 -2.27 2.43
CA ALA A 131 0.79 -1.70 2.32
C ALA A 131 -0.07 -2.01 3.56
N VAL A 132 -0.05 -3.27 4.02
CA VAL A 132 -0.79 -3.72 5.21
C VAL A 132 -0.18 -3.14 6.49
N GLU A 133 1.15 -3.14 6.59
CA GLU A 133 1.89 -2.52 7.68
C GLU A 133 1.58 -1.03 7.84
N THR A 134 1.45 -0.31 6.72
CA THR A 134 1.10 1.11 6.76
C THR A 134 -0.30 1.31 7.31
N ALA A 135 -1.28 0.48 6.90
CA ALA A 135 -2.63 0.51 7.47
C ALA A 135 -2.63 0.18 8.96
N ILE A 136 -1.92 -0.87 9.38
CA ILE A 136 -1.78 -1.26 10.79
C ILE A 136 -1.14 -0.11 11.59
N TRP A 137 -0.06 0.47 11.09
CA TRP A 137 0.66 1.54 11.76
C TRP A 137 -0.23 2.76 11.97
N LEU A 138 -0.99 3.17 10.96
CA LEU A 138 -1.92 4.29 11.05
C LEU A 138 -3.07 4.03 12.05
N THR A 139 -3.54 2.78 12.15
CA THR A 139 -4.69 2.41 13.00
C THR A 139 -4.30 2.11 14.45
N GLU A 140 -3.26 1.31 14.68
CA GLU A 140 -2.91 0.82 16.02
C GLU A 140 -1.77 1.60 16.68
N VAL A 141 -0.78 2.03 15.89
CA VAL A 141 0.48 2.57 16.41
C VAL A 141 0.43 4.09 16.51
N ALA A 142 0.06 4.78 15.42
CA ALA A 142 0.01 6.23 15.37
C ALA A 142 -0.80 6.87 16.52
N PRO A 143 -1.97 6.35 16.95
CA PRO A 143 -2.70 6.91 18.10
C PRO A 143 -1.93 6.88 19.42
N LYS A 144 -0.96 5.96 19.57
CA LYS A 144 -0.17 5.74 20.79
C LYS A 144 1.13 6.56 20.82
N LEU A 145 1.51 7.20 19.71
CA LEU A 145 2.75 7.99 19.57
C LEU A 145 2.59 9.48 19.94
N GLY A 146 1.45 9.87 20.51
CA GLY A 146 1.17 11.27 20.89
C GLY A 146 1.15 12.22 19.69
N ALA A 147 1.78 13.39 19.84
CA ALA A 147 1.77 14.45 18.81
C ALA A 147 2.33 13.99 17.46
N ARG A 148 3.35 13.11 17.46
CA ARG A 148 3.98 12.60 16.22
C ARG A 148 2.98 11.81 15.37
N GLY A 149 2.16 10.98 16.01
CA GLY A 149 1.14 10.20 15.31
C GLY A 149 -0.16 10.96 15.05
N ALA A 150 -0.49 11.95 15.89
CA ALA A 150 -1.66 12.81 15.72
C ALA A 150 -1.63 13.55 14.38
N LYS A 151 -0.47 14.07 13.97
CA LYS A 151 -0.25 14.76 12.68
C LYS A 151 -0.79 13.98 11.48
N PHE A 152 -0.44 12.70 11.35
CA PHE A 152 -0.89 11.89 10.21
C PHE A 152 -2.40 11.63 10.23
N ARG A 153 -2.97 11.47 11.43
CA ARG A 153 -4.41 11.27 11.60
C ARG A 153 -5.20 12.55 11.31
N GLU A 154 -4.68 13.70 11.73
CA GLU A 154 -5.26 15.01 11.42
C GLU A 154 -5.21 15.29 9.92
N HIS A 155 -4.09 15.00 9.26
CA HIS A 155 -3.99 15.09 7.80
C HIS A 155 -5.06 14.22 7.10
N LEU A 156 -5.21 12.96 7.52
CA LEU A 156 -6.22 12.06 6.96
C LEU A 156 -7.65 12.53 7.26
N LYS A 157 -7.91 13.07 8.45
CA LYS A 157 -9.22 13.64 8.81
C LYS A 157 -9.54 14.90 8.01
N GLY A 158 -8.57 15.79 7.81
CA GLY A 158 -8.72 16.99 6.98
C GLY A 158 -9.08 16.63 5.55
N ALA A 159 -8.31 15.74 4.94
CA ALA A 159 -8.58 15.25 3.58
C ALA A 159 -9.95 14.55 3.46
N ASN A 160 -10.39 13.85 4.50
CA ASN A 160 -11.72 13.24 4.53
C ASN A 160 -12.84 14.29 4.67
N ALA A 161 -12.66 15.30 5.52
CA ALA A 161 -13.63 16.37 5.71
C ALA A 161 -13.86 17.18 4.43
N GLU A 162 -12.78 17.44 3.66
CA GLU A 162 -12.85 18.12 2.36
C GLU A 162 -13.57 17.28 1.30
N ALA A 163 -13.41 15.96 1.32
CA ALA A 163 -14.00 15.08 0.30
C ALA A 163 -15.44 14.65 0.64
N ASN A 164 -15.69 14.14 1.86
CA ASN A 164 -17.00 13.74 2.35
C ASN A 164 -17.00 13.55 3.89
N PRO A 165 -17.65 14.43 4.66
CA PRO A 165 -17.41 14.57 6.09
C PRO A 165 -17.97 13.48 7.02
N GLU A 166 -18.65 12.45 6.52
CA GLU A 166 -19.37 11.48 7.38
C GLU A 166 -18.77 10.06 7.39
N LEU A 167 -17.91 9.74 6.43
CA LEU A 167 -17.34 8.41 6.29
C LEU A 167 -15.83 8.49 6.19
N LEU A 168 -15.13 7.81 7.09
CA LEU A 168 -13.68 7.65 6.99
C LEU A 168 -13.34 6.82 5.75
N ARG A 169 -12.67 7.45 4.79
CA ARG A 169 -12.16 6.85 3.56
C ARG A 169 -10.65 6.79 3.62
N LEU A 170 -10.13 5.60 3.37
CA LEU A 170 -8.72 5.35 3.17
C LEU A 170 -8.56 4.70 1.80
N ALA A 171 -7.61 5.22 1.01
CA ALA A 171 -7.30 4.68 -0.30
C ALA A 171 -5.89 4.08 -0.27
N LEU A 172 -5.78 2.80 -0.63
CA LEU A 172 -4.50 2.16 -0.90
C LEU A 172 -4.28 2.15 -2.42
N LYS A 173 -3.31 2.91 -2.92
CA LYS A 173 -2.95 2.95 -4.35
C LYS A 173 -1.89 1.90 -4.64
N LEU A 174 -2.28 0.83 -5.34
CA LEU A 174 -1.39 -0.26 -5.75
C LEU A 174 -1.37 -0.43 -7.27
N ALA A 175 -0.19 -0.66 -7.82
CA ALA A 175 -0.01 -0.95 -9.23
C ALA A 175 -0.74 -2.24 -9.68
N THR A 176 -1.04 -2.33 -10.98
CA THR A 176 -1.51 -3.59 -11.58
C THR A 176 -0.40 -4.64 -11.48
N GLY A 177 -0.77 -5.87 -11.12
CA GLY A 177 0.20 -6.95 -10.87
C GLY A 177 0.80 -6.97 -9.46
N ALA A 178 0.65 -5.91 -8.65
CA ALA A 178 1.19 -5.87 -7.27
C ALA A 178 0.48 -6.81 -6.27
N GLY A 179 -0.59 -7.50 -6.69
CA GLY A 179 -1.36 -8.43 -5.84
C GLY A 179 -2.33 -7.76 -4.88
N LYS A 180 -3.15 -6.83 -5.39
CA LYS A 180 -4.22 -6.14 -4.65
C LYS A 180 -5.10 -7.08 -3.82
N THR A 181 -5.52 -8.19 -4.41
CA THR A 181 -6.37 -9.18 -3.73
C THR A 181 -5.66 -9.85 -2.55
N THR A 182 -4.33 -10.05 -2.61
CA THR A 182 -3.56 -10.54 -1.45
C THR A 182 -3.61 -9.52 -0.31
N VAL A 183 -3.43 -8.22 -0.62
CA VAL A 183 -3.52 -7.15 0.38
C VAL A 183 -4.91 -7.08 1.00
N MET A 184 -5.97 -7.25 0.18
CA MET A 184 -7.35 -7.35 0.71
C MET A 184 -7.49 -8.53 1.68
N ALA A 185 -6.97 -9.71 1.33
CA ALA A 185 -7.00 -10.88 2.22
C ALA A 185 -6.24 -10.59 3.53
N MET A 186 -5.03 -10.02 3.48
CA MET A 186 -4.25 -9.68 4.66
C MET A 186 -4.97 -8.65 5.56
N LEU A 187 -5.61 -7.63 4.98
CA LEU A 187 -6.40 -6.65 5.73
C LEU A 187 -7.63 -7.29 6.39
N ILE A 188 -8.35 -8.14 5.66
CA ILE A 188 -9.50 -8.88 6.20
C ILE A 188 -9.05 -9.81 7.34
N ALA A 189 -7.92 -10.49 7.18
CA ALA A 189 -7.36 -11.36 8.21
C ALA A 189 -7.01 -10.57 9.48
N TRP A 190 -6.27 -9.47 9.34
CA TRP A 190 -5.93 -8.59 10.46
C TRP A 190 -7.18 -8.10 11.20
N GLN A 191 -8.17 -7.61 10.47
CA GLN A 191 -9.43 -7.12 11.04
C GLN A 191 -10.23 -8.23 11.72
N THR A 192 -10.37 -9.39 11.07
CA THR A 192 -11.19 -10.50 11.56
C THR A 192 -10.58 -11.15 12.80
N VAL A 193 -9.28 -11.47 12.79
CA VAL A 193 -8.61 -12.12 13.93
C VAL A 193 -8.69 -11.22 15.16
N ASN A 194 -8.42 -9.93 15.00
CA ASN A 194 -8.55 -8.98 16.11
C ASN A 194 -9.99 -8.83 16.60
N ALA A 195 -10.97 -8.74 15.69
CA ALA A 195 -12.39 -8.67 16.08
C ALA A 195 -12.89 -9.95 16.76
N ALA A 196 -12.33 -11.11 16.40
CA ALA A 196 -12.68 -12.40 16.96
C ALA A 196 -12.14 -12.58 18.39
N ARG A 197 -10.92 -12.09 18.65
CA ARG A 197 -10.23 -12.23 19.94
C ARG A 197 -10.45 -11.04 20.88
N HIS A 198 -10.84 -9.88 20.35
CA HIS A 198 -11.20 -8.68 21.12
C HIS A 198 -12.64 -8.22 20.81
N PRO A 199 -13.68 -9.00 21.18
CA PRO A 199 -15.06 -8.74 20.75
C PRO A 199 -15.66 -7.43 21.29
N GLN A 200 -15.09 -6.87 22.36
CA GLN A 200 -15.50 -5.58 22.92
C GLN A 200 -14.85 -4.37 22.22
N SER A 201 -13.81 -4.61 21.41
CA SER A 201 -13.14 -3.54 20.67
C SER A 201 -13.99 -3.06 19.50
N ARG A 202 -14.17 -1.74 19.39
CA ARG A 202 -14.82 -1.10 18.24
C ARG A 202 -13.84 -0.75 17.11
N GLN A 203 -12.56 -1.08 17.27
CA GLN A 203 -11.52 -0.74 16.29
C GLN A 203 -11.47 -1.72 15.11
N TYR A 204 -12.04 -2.92 15.29
CA TYR A 204 -11.94 -4.00 14.32
C TYR A 204 -13.32 -4.47 13.88
N SER A 205 -13.40 -4.91 12.63
CA SER A 205 -14.63 -5.46 12.04
C SER A 205 -14.46 -6.91 11.64
N ARG A 206 -15.56 -7.67 11.73
CA ARG A 206 -15.71 -8.98 11.09
C ARG A 206 -16.56 -8.92 9.81
N GLY A 207 -17.18 -7.78 9.53
CA GLY A 207 -18.08 -7.57 8.39
C GLY A 207 -17.39 -6.78 7.29
N PHE A 208 -17.41 -7.32 6.06
CA PHE A 208 -16.78 -6.73 4.89
C PHE A 208 -17.74 -6.74 3.71
N LEU A 209 -17.90 -5.57 3.07
CA LEU A 209 -18.58 -5.43 1.79
C LEU A 209 -17.53 -5.11 0.72
N ILE A 210 -17.45 -5.95 -0.31
CA ILE A 210 -16.52 -5.81 -1.42
C ILE A 210 -17.34 -5.55 -2.68
N VAL A 211 -17.22 -4.35 -3.23
CA VAL A 211 -17.91 -3.95 -4.46
C VAL A 211 -16.94 -4.04 -5.62
N ALA A 212 -17.26 -4.88 -6.61
CA ALA A 212 -16.49 -5.08 -7.81
C ALA A 212 -17.13 -4.34 -9.00
N PRO A 213 -16.37 -3.90 -10.01
CA PRO A 213 -16.92 -3.16 -11.15
C PRO A 213 -17.78 -4.01 -12.10
N GLY A 214 -17.83 -5.32 -11.93
CA GLY A 214 -18.61 -6.22 -12.78
C GLY A 214 -18.51 -7.69 -12.34
N ILE A 215 -19.38 -8.52 -12.89
CA ILE A 215 -19.54 -9.94 -12.48
C ILE A 215 -18.24 -10.75 -12.60
N THR A 216 -17.44 -10.52 -13.64
CA THR A 216 -16.19 -11.26 -13.85
C THR A 216 -15.17 -11.00 -12.74
N ILE A 217 -15.08 -9.76 -12.25
CA ILE A 217 -14.18 -9.42 -11.14
C ILE A 217 -14.75 -9.91 -9.81
N ARG A 218 -16.07 -9.76 -9.62
CA ARG A 218 -16.79 -10.28 -8.45
C ARG A 218 -16.52 -11.77 -8.26
N ASP A 219 -16.68 -12.57 -9.32
CA ASP A 219 -16.54 -14.03 -9.25
C ASP A 219 -15.07 -14.43 -8.99
N ARG A 220 -14.09 -13.66 -9.49
CA ARG A 220 -12.66 -13.87 -9.19
C ARG A 220 -12.30 -13.54 -7.74
N LEU A 221 -13.05 -12.66 -7.07
CA LEU A 221 -12.80 -12.28 -5.68
C LEU A 221 -13.34 -13.33 -4.69
N ARG A 222 -14.00 -14.40 -5.15
CA ARG A 222 -14.45 -15.52 -4.29
C ARG A 222 -13.34 -16.13 -3.43
N VAL A 223 -12.09 -16.05 -3.89
CA VAL A 223 -10.89 -16.47 -3.15
C VAL A 223 -10.68 -15.74 -1.81
N LEU A 224 -11.41 -14.64 -1.58
CA LEU A 224 -11.46 -13.94 -0.29
C LEU A 224 -12.46 -14.55 0.69
N GLN A 225 -13.31 -15.48 0.27
CA GLN A 225 -14.22 -16.17 1.18
C GLN A 225 -13.45 -17.24 1.98
N PRO A 226 -13.59 -17.31 3.33
CA PRO A 226 -12.90 -18.32 4.16
C PRO A 226 -13.25 -19.76 3.79
N ASN A 227 -14.49 -19.98 3.36
CA ASN A 227 -15.04 -21.29 3.03
C ASN A 227 -14.77 -21.74 1.59
N ASP A 228 -14.19 -20.88 0.75
CA ASP A 228 -13.85 -21.23 -0.63
C ASP A 228 -12.69 -22.24 -0.65
N PRO A 229 -12.76 -23.31 -1.46
CA PRO A 229 -11.64 -24.25 -1.60
C PRO A 229 -10.33 -23.58 -2.04
N ASP A 230 -10.45 -22.50 -2.82
CA ASP A 230 -9.33 -21.70 -3.32
C ASP A 230 -9.04 -20.46 -2.46
N SER A 231 -9.46 -20.50 -1.19
CA SER A 231 -9.29 -19.38 -0.28
C SER A 231 -7.82 -18.99 -0.11
N TYR A 232 -7.51 -17.71 -0.30
CA TYR A 232 -6.16 -17.19 -0.14
C TYR A 232 -5.61 -17.37 1.28
N TYR A 233 -6.47 -17.42 2.30
CA TYR A 233 -6.02 -17.61 3.68
C TYR A 233 -5.27 -18.94 3.87
N ARG A 234 -5.74 -20.01 3.22
CA ARG A 234 -5.11 -21.34 3.25
C ARG A 234 -4.09 -21.51 2.13
N GLN A 235 -4.48 -21.29 0.88
CA GLN A 235 -3.61 -21.59 -0.28
C GLN A 235 -2.33 -20.76 -0.33
N ARG A 236 -2.36 -19.52 0.19
CA ARG A 236 -1.19 -18.63 0.24
C ARG A 236 -0.63 -18.48 1.64
N GLU A 237 -1.10 -19.32 2.58
CA GLU A 237 -0.61 -19.34 3.96
C GLU A 237 -0.62 -17.94 4.59
N ILE A 238 -1.64 -17.12 4.30
CA ILE A 238 -1.67 -15.70 4.72
C ILE A 238 -1.87 -15.58 6.24
N VAL A 239 -2.43 -16.60 6.86
CA VAL A 239 -2.77 -16.62 8.28
C VAL A 239 -2.12 -17.84 8.93
N PRO A 240 -1.53 -17.71 10.14
CA PRO A 240 -1.05 -18.85 10.90
C PRO A 240 -2.13 -19.92 11.07
N ALA A 241 -1.73 -21.19 11.07
CA ALA A 241 -2.67 -22.31 11.12
C ALA A 241 -3.61 -22.26 12.34
N ASP A 242 -3.12 -21.81 13.50
CA ASP A 242 -3.88 -21.64 14.73
C ASP A 242 -4.91 -20.50 14.70
N MET A 243 -4.78 -19.58 13.74
CA MET A 243 -5.69 -18.44 13.54
C MET A 243 -6.68 -18.67 12.40
N LEU A 244 -6.59 -19.77 11.64
CA LEU A 244 -7.51 -20.03 10.54
C LEU A 244 -8.97 -20.13 11.00
N THR A 245 -9.23 -20.72 12.18
CA THR A 245 -10.58 -20.79 12.75
C THR A 245 -11.15 -19.42 13.13
N ASP A 246 -10.29 -18.44 13.40
CA ASP A 246 -10.74 -17.07 13.65
C ASP A 246 -11.24 -16.41 12.35
N ILE A 247 -10.64 -16.75 11.20
CA ILE A 247 -11.02 -16.24 9.88
C ILE A 247 -12.42 -16.70 9.47
N ASP A 248 -12.84 -17.90 9.89
CA ASP A 248 -14.19 -18.42 9.61
C ASP A 248 -15.31 -17.54 10.22
N ARG A 249 -14.97 -16.63 11.16
CA ARG A 249 -15.91 -15.67 11.73
C ARG A 249 -16.13 -14.43 10.84
N ALA A 250 -15.38 -14.29 9.74
CA ALA A 250 -15.57 -13.20 8.78
C ALA A 250 -16.90 -13.35 8.05
N LYS A 251 -17.62 -12.23 7.92
CA LYS A 251 -18.82 -12.09 7.11
C LYS A 251 -18.48 -11.23 5.90
N ILE A 252 -18.27 -11.87 4.75
CA ILE A 252 -17.83 -11.19 3.53
C ILE A 252 -18.94 -11.26 2.49
N VAL A 253 -19.42 -10.09 2.06
CA VAL A 253 -20.36 -9.94 0.94
C VAL A 253 -19.58 -9.36 -0.24
N ILE A 254 -19.61 -10.05 -1.38
CA ILE A 254 -18.98 -9.60 -2.62
C ILE A 254 -20.09 -9.32 -3.63
N THR A 255 -20.23 -8.06 -4.04
CA THR A 255 -21.26 -7.59 -4.98
C THR A 255 -20.64 -6.83 -6.15
N ASN A 256 -21.46 -6.51 -7.15
CA ASN A 256 -21.14 -5.58 -8.22
C ASN A 256 -22.20 -4.48 -8.33
#